data_AF-A0A7C1P5U3-F1
#
_entry.id   AF-A0A7C1P5U3-F1
#
_cell.length_a   1.000
_cell.length_b   1.000
_cell.length_c   1.000
_cell.angle_alpha   90.00
_cell.angle_beta   90.00
_cell.angle_gamma   90.00
#
_symmetry.space_group_name_H-M   'P 1'
#
loop_
_entity.id
_entity.type
_entity.pdbx_description
1 polymer ?
#
loop_
_entity_poly.entity_id
_entity_poly.type
_entity_poly.pdbx_seq_one_letter_code
_entity_poly.pdbx_strand_id
1 'polypeptide(L)'
;MRYAICFTPPARDPLADAAARWLGRNVFSGEAEEHPGLKGLGVHEIAFHTALPRRFGFHATFKAPFRLSEGANEASLLRDLMHFAGRMEPVVLQGLSVGRIGDVYGLILQRPCPEVDHLAASIVQAFDGFRAPLSEAEIDRRNPERLSAPQFTNLSRWGHPYVMDEFRFHMTLTGPLLARDFPRIE
;
A
#
# COMPACT_ATOMS: atom_id res chain seq x y z
N MET A 1 -15.17 -7.50 -9.28
CA MET A 1 -14.52 -7.24 -7.98
C MET A 1 -13.00 -7.24 -8.14
N ARG A 2 -12.26 -6.51 -7.31
CA ARG A 2 -10.79 -6.52 -7.28
C ARG A 2 -10.31 -6.80 -5.86
N TYR A 3 -9.14 -7.43 -5.75
CA TYR A 3 -8.53 -7.84 -4.49
C TYR A 3 -7.12 -7.30 -4.42
N ALA A 4 -6.64 -6.96 -3.22
CA ALA A 4 -5.26 -6.61 -2.94
C ALA A 4 -4.80 -7.36 -1.70
N ILE A 5 -3.50 -7.61 -1.57
CA ILE A 5 -2.92 -8.16 -0.36
C ILE A 5 -2.12 -7.04 0.30
N CYS A 6 -2.53 -6.64 1.48
CA CYS A 6 -1.98 -5.51 2.20
C CYS A 6 -1.68 -5.88 3.64
N PHE A 7 -0.74 -5.16 4.25
CA PHE A 7 -0.54 -5.16 5.69
C PHE A 7 -1.22 -3.96 6.31
N THR A 8 -1.82 -4.20 7.48
CA THR A 8 -2.29 -3.17 8.39
C THR A 8 -1.75 -3.48 9.79
N PRO A 9 -1.43 -2.46 10.61
CA PRO A 9 -1.25 -2.66 12.04
C PRO A 9 -2.55 -3.21 12.64
N PRO A 10 -2.49 -3.96 13.75
CA PRO A 10 -3.68 -4.45 14.44
C PRO A 10 -4.70 -3.34 14.73
N ALA A 11 -5.99 -3.69 14.77
CA ALA A 11 -7.08 -2.71 14.93
C ALA A 11 -7.05 -1.87 16.21
N ARG A 12 -6.27 -2.29 17.23
CA ARG A 12 -6.08 -1.57 18.49
C ARG A 12 -4.65 -1.06 18.67
N ASP A 13 -3.88 -1.03 17.59
CA ASP A 13 -2.54 -0.49 17.60
C ASP A 13 -2.62 1.05 17.64
N PRO A 14 -1.88 1.74 18.52
CA PRO A 14 -1.85 3.20 18.57
C PRO A 14 -1.53 3.86 17.22
N LEU A 15 -0.75 3.18 16.37
CA LEU A 15 -0.47 3.66 15.02
C LEU A 15 -1.71 3.62 14.12
N ALA A 16 -2.53 2.58 14.23
CA ALA A 16 -3.78 2.48 13.48
C ALA A 16 -4.76 3.60 13.88
N ASP A 17 -4.87 3.90 15.18
CA ASP A 17 -5.72 4.98 15.70
C ASP A 17 -5.24 6.36 15.22
N ALA A 18 -3.93 6.62 15.31
CA ALA A 18 -3.33 7.86 14.83
C ALA A 18 -3.56 8.06 13.34
N ALA A 19 -3.36 7.00 12.54
CA ALA A 19 -3.59 7.03 11.11
C ALA A 19 -5.07 7.18 10.74
N ALA A 20 -5.98 6.57 11.50
CA ALA A 20 -7.41 6.70 11.28
C ALA A 20 -7.87 8.16 11.44
N ARG A 21 -7.41 8.84 12.50
CA ARG A 21 -7.65 10.27 12.73
C ARG A 21 -7.01 11.15 11.67
N TRP A 22 -5.74 10.89 11.31
CA TRP A 22 -5.05 11.65 10.26
C TRP A 22 -5.71 11.50 8.89
N LEU A 23 -6.07 10.28 8.50
CA LEU A 23 -6.72 10.03 7.23
C LEU A 23 -8.20 10.39 7.27
N GLY A 24 -8.82 10.53 8.43
CA GLY A 24 -10.25 10.77 8.62
C GLY A 24 -11.13 9.56 8.32
N ARG A 25 -10.58 8.33 8.43
CA ARG A 25 -11.33 7.07 8.25
C ARG A 25 -10.62 5.91 8.94
N ASN A 26 -11.37 5.13 9.72
CA ASN A 26 -10.91 3.87 10.27
C ASN A 26 -10.87 2.78 9.18
N VAL A 27 -9.73 2.10 9.01
CA VAL A 27 -9.57 1.07 7.94
C VAL A 27 -10.39 -0.20 8.21
N PHE A 28 -10.71 -0.50 9.46
CA PHE A 28 -11.43 -1.71 9.88
C PHE A 28 -12.96 -1.50 9.92
N SER A 29 -13.45 -0.48 10.63
CA SER A 29 -14.90 -0.19 10.69
C SER A 29 -15.40 0.52 9.43
N GLY A 30 -14.51 1.24 8.74
CA GLY A 30 -14.85 2.06 7.59
C GLY A 30 -15.52 3.39 7.93
N GLU A 31 -15.73 3.67 9.22
CA GLU A 31 -16.36 4.89 9.72
C GLU A 31 -15.43 6.10 9.56
N ALA A 32 -16.04 7.27 9.45
CA ALA A 32 -15.32 8.54 9.40
C ALA A 32 -14.74 8.87 10.78
N GLU A 33 -13.56 9.48 10.77
CA GLU A 33 -12.86 9.93 11.97
C GLU A 33 -12.62 11.44 11.90
N GLU A 34 -12.63 12.10 13.04
CA GLU A 34 -12.31 13.52 13.11
C GLU A 34 -10.80 13.75 12.96
N HIS A 35 -10.46 14.65 12.05
CA HIS A 35 -9.07 15.09 11.86
C HIS A 35 -8.54 15.78 13.11
N PRO A 36 -7.23 15.63 13.41
CA PRO A 36 -6.62 16.34 14.52
C PRO A 36 -6.61 17.85 14.26
N GLY A 37 -6.90 18.64 15.31
CA GLY A 37 -6.68 20.09 15.29
C GLY A 37 -5.19 20.39 15.41
N LEU A 38 -4.54 20.75 14.30
CA LEU A 38 -3.12 21.08 14.27
C LEU A 38 -2.91 22.59 14.11
N LYS A 39 -1.93 23.15 14.82
CA LYS A 39 -1.59 24.57 14.69
C LYS A 39 -0.90 24.80 13.34
N GLY A 40 -1.48 25.64 12.49
CA GLY A 40 -0.91 25.99 11.18
C GLY A 40 -1.35 25.10 10.01
N LEU A 41 -2.15 24.07 10.28
CA LEU A 41 -2.74 23.19 9.27
C LEU A 41 -4.23 23.00 9.57
N GLY A 42 -5.09 23.62 8.75
CA GLY A 42 -6.53 23.58 8.97
C GLY A 42 -7.13 22.21 8.66
N VAL A 43 -8.22 21.85 9.33
CA VAL A 43 -8.91 20.56 9.11
C VAL A 43 -9.30 20.33 7.64
N HIS A 44 -9.75 21.37 6.93
CA HIS A 44 -10.06 21.27 5.49
C HIS A 44 -8.83 20.99 4.63
N GLU A 45 -7.67 21.53 5.01
CA GLU A 45 -6.40 21.32 4.31
C GLU A 45 -5.91 19.88 4.53
N ILE A 46 -5.95 19.37 5.77
CA ILE A 46 -5.69 17.95 6.07
C ILE A 46 -6.65 17.08 5.26
N ALA A 47 -7.95 17.41 5.28
CA ALA A 47 -8.96 16.62 4.60
C ALA A 47 -8.73 16.56 3.08
N PHE A 48 -8.26 17.66 2.48
CA PHE A 48 -7.89 17.74 1.07
C PHE A 48 -6.66 16.87 0.77
N HIS A 49 -5.56 17.04 1.51
CA HIS A 49 -4.33 16.31 1.28
C HIS A 49 -4.43 14.81 1.61
N THR A 50 -5.38 14.39 2.43
CA THR A 50 -5.58 12.97 2.79
C THR A 50 -6.70 12.28 2.00
N ALA A 51 -7.39 13.00 1.12
CA ALA A 51 -8.57 12.48 0.42
C ALA A 51 -8.31 11.20 -0.37
N LEU A 52 -7.16 11.10 -1.05
CA LEU A 52 -6.80 9.92 -1.84
C LEU A 52 -6.50 8.68 -0.97
N PRO A 53 -5.55 8.71 -0.01
CA PRO A 53 -5.29 7.56 0.85
C PRO A 53 -6.49 7.18 1.72
N ARG A 54 -7.35 8.14 2.13
CA ARG A 54 -8.58 7.86 2.89
C ARG A 54 -9.48 6.81 2.22
N ARG A 55 -9.55 6.79 0.89
CA ARG A 55 -10.41 5.86 0.12
C ARG A 55 -10.06 4.40 0.35
N PHE A 56 -8.78 4.11 0.59
CA PHE A 56 -8.27 2.76 0.77
C PHE A 56 -8.00 2.44 2.24
N GLY A 57 -7.89 3.47 3.10
CA GLY A 57 -7.52 3.34 4.49
C GLY A 57 -6.03 3.15 4.68
N PHE A 58 -5.58 3.14 5.94
CA PHE A 58 -4.17 3.04 6.28
C PHE A 58 -3.63 1.62 6.11
N HIS A 59 -2.68 1.42 5.18
CA HIS A 59 -2.12 0.10 4.86
C HIS A 59 -0.78 0.22 4.11
N ALA A 60 -0.01 -0.88 4.08
CA ALA A 60 1.07 -1.10 3.11
C ALA A 60 0.62 -2.13 2.07
N THR A 61 0.75 -1.83 0.77
CA THR A 61 0.40 -2.78 -0.29
C THR A 61 1.54 -3.76 -0.55
N PHE A 62 1.29 -5.06 -0.42
CA PHE A 62 2.23 -6.12 -0.80
C PHE A 62 1.93 -6.72 -2.19
N LYS A 63 0.66 -6.90 -2.53
CA LYS A 63 0.20 -7.23 -3.89
C LYS A 63 -0.86 -6.24 -4.35
N ALA A 64 -0.54 -5.52 -5.42
CA ALA A 64 -1.40 -4.49 -5.99
C ALA A 64 -2.76 -5.03 -6.44
N PRO A 65 -3.82 -4.20 -6.53
CA PRO A 65 -5.16 -4.65 -6.87
C PRO A 65 -5.25 -5.45 -8.17
N PHE A 66 -5.82 -6.66 -8.10
CA PHE A 66 -5.98 -7.60 -9.20
C PHE A 66 -7.40 -8.16 -9.29
N ARG A 67 -7.78 -8.67 -10.48
CA ARG A 67 -8.99 -9.47 -10.67
C ARG A 67 -8.66 -10.94 -10.45
N LEU A 68 -9.58 -11.72 -9.90
CA LEU A 68 -9.39 -13.16 -9.79
C LEU A 68 -9.34 -13.80 -11.18
N SER A 69 -8.43 -14.75 -11.36
CA SER A 69 -8.37 -15.63 -12.54
C SER A 69 -9.61 -16.51 -12.64
N GLU A 70 -9.88 -17.00 -13.84
CA GLU A 70 -10.97 -17.95 -14.05
C GLU A 70 -10.75 -19.22 -13.22
N GLY A 71 -11.80 -19.69 -12.53
CA GLY A 71 -11.71 -20.83 -11.61
C GLY A 71 -11.20 -20.50 -10.21
N ALA A 72 -10.62 -19.31 -9.98
CA ALA A 72 -10.30 -18.83 -8.64
C ALA A 72 -11.50 -18.13 -7.99
N ASN A 73 -11.62 -18.24 -6.68
CA ASN A 73 -12.64 -17.53 -5.90
C ASN A 73 -12.04 -16.95 -4.62
N GLU A 74 -12.79 -16.07 -3.96
CA GLU A 74 -12.34 -15.39 -2.75
C GLU A 74 -12.04 -16.35 -1.60
N ALA A 75 -12.85 -17.40 -1.44
CA ALA A 75 -12.65 -18.37 -0.36
C ALA A 75 -11.34 -19.14 -0.52
N SER A 76 -10.95 -19.54 -1.73
CA SER A 76 -9.65 -20.17 -1.97
C SER A 76 -8.49 -19.19 -1.77
N LEU A 77 -8.64 -17.93 -2.18
CA LEU A 77 -7.63 -16.89 -1.93
C LEU A 77 -7.39 -16.68 -0.43
N LEU A 78 -8.46 -16.51 0.35
CA LEU A 78 -8.37 -16.29 1.79
C LEU A 78 -7.78 -17.49 2.53
N ARG A 79 -8.20 -18.71 2.19
CA ARG A 79 -7.65 -19.95 2.76
C ARG A 79 -6.15 -20.06 2.52
N ASP A 80 -5.72 -19.82 1.28
CA ASP A 80 -4.31 -19.95 0.91
C ASP A 80 -3.48 -18.82 1.54
N LEU A 81 -4.06 -17.62 1.70
CA LEU A 81 -3.45 -16.51 2.45
C LEU A 81 -3.25 -16.84 3.93
N MET A 82 -4.25 -17.44 4.58
CA MET A 82 -4.13 -17.88 5.97
C MET A 82 -3.06 -18.97 6.14
N HIS A 83 -3.02 -19.94 5.22
CA HIS A 83 -1.99 -20.99 5.24
C HIS A 83 -0.59 -20.41 5.01
N PHE A 84 -0.46 -19.51 4.04
CA PHE A 84 0.80 -18.80 3.76
C PHE A 84 1.27 -18.01 4.99
N ALA A 85 0.40 -17.20 5.58
CA ALA A 85 0.73 -16.39 6.75
C ALA A 85 1.19 -17.23 7.95
N GLY A 86 0.59 -18.41 8.17
CA GLY A 86 1.00 -19.33 9.23
C GLY A 86 2.37 -20.00 9.04
N ARG A 87 2.98 -19.85 7.85
CA ARG A 87 4.31 -20.41 7.53
C ARG A 87 5.41 -19.37 7.43
N MET A 88 5.04 -18.09 7.39
CA MET A 88 6.02 -17.02 7.29
C MET A 88 6.54 -16.66 8.68
N GLU A 89 7.85 -16.47 8.79
CA GLU A 89 8.44 -15.93 10.00
C GLU A 89 7.98 -14.48 10.22
N PRO A 90 7.68 -14.07 11.46
CA PRO A 90 7.35 -12.69 11.77
C PRO A 90 8.48 -11.74 11.37
N VAL A 91 8.13 -10.67 10.66
CA VAL A 91 9.08 -9.60 10.30
C VAL A 91 9.01 -8.49 11.33
N VAL A 92 10.15 -8.11 11.90
CA VAL A 92 10.25 -7.01 12.86
C VAL A 92 10.84 -5.78 12.19
N LEU A 93 10.04 -4.72 12.09
CA LEU A 93 10.51 -3.44 11.58
C LEU A 93 11.24 -2.66 12.69
N GLN A 94 12.47 -2.21 12.41
CA GLN A 94 13.29 -1.49 13.40
C GLN A 94 12.89 -0.02 13.60
N GLY A 95 11.88 0.45 12.88
CA GLY A 95 11.41 1.83 12.96
C GLY A 95 10.83 2.30 11.63
N LEU A 96 9.80 3.13 11.74
CA LEU A 96 9.22 3.86 10.64
C LEU A 96 9.44 5.35 10.84
N SER A 97 9.57 6.10 9.75
CA SER A 97 9.59 7.56 9.78
C SER A 97 8.68 8.10 8.69
N VAL A 98 8.16 9.31 8.89
CA VAL A 98 7.55 10.07 7.81
C VAL A 98 8.63 10.34 6.77
N GLY A 99 8.34 10.04 5.51
CA GLY A 99 9.27 10.21 4.41
C GLY A 99 8.56 10.40 3.10
N ARG A 100 9.30 10.98 2.15
CA ARG A 100 8.78 11.34 0.83
C ARG A 100 8.85 10.15 -0.13
N ILE A 101 7.75 9.90 -0.83
CA ILE A 101 7.61 8.86 -1.85
C ILE A 101 7.14 9.55 -3.13
N GLY A 102 8.08 10.04 -3.93
CA GLY A 102 7.74 10.89 -5.08
C GLY A 102 7.08 12.21 -4.63
N ASP A 103 5.80 12.38 -4.93
CA ASP A 103 5.01 13.57 -4.59
C ASP A 103 4.10 13.38 -3.37
N VAL A 104 4.21 12.29 -2.61
CA VAL A 104 3.42 12.06 -1.38
C VAL A 104 4.30 11.88 -0.15
N TYR A 105 3.71 12.06 1.04
CA TYR A 105 4.26 11.54 2.30
C TYR A 105 3.68 10.17 2.62
N GLY A 106 4.52 9.33 3.22
CA GLY A 106 4.13 8.06 3.82
C GLY A 106 5.06 7.67 4.97
N LEU A 107 4.67 6.66 5.73
CA LEU A 107 5.61 5.99 6.61
C LEU A 107 6.49 5.05 5.81
N ILE A 108 7.80 5.23 5.92
CA ILE A 108 8.82 4.41 5.25
C ILE A 108 9.73 3.77 6.30
N LEU A 109 10.46 2.74 5.89
CA LEU A 109 11.48 2.12 6.75
C LEU A 109 12.62 3.11 7.02
N GLN A 110 13.04 3.22 8.29
CA GLN A 110 14.22 4.00 8.66
C GLN A 110 15.54 3.37 8.19
N ARG A 111 15.54 2.04 8.01
CA ARG A 111 16.67 1.24 7.54
C ARG A 111 16.17 0.14 6.60
N PRO A 112 16.97 -0.32 5.61
CA PRO A 112 16.63 -1.49 4.81
C PRO A 112 16.27 -2.69 5.69
N CYS A 113 15.26 -3.45 5.29
CA CYS A 113 14.80 -4.66 5.99
C CYS A 113 14.61 -5.78 4.97
N PRO A 114 15.65 -6.59 4.70
CA PRO A 114 15.58 -7.66 3.70
C PRO A 114 14.45 -8.66 3.97
N GLU A 115 14.04 -8.83 5.22
CA GLU A 115 12.94 -9.71 5.61
C GLU A 115 11.59 -9.22 5.09
N VAL A 116 11.33 -7.90 5.08
CA VAL A 116 10.08 -7.36 4.50
C VAL A 116 10.10 -7.43 2.97
N ASP A 117 11.27 -7.25 2.36
CA ASP A 117 11.43 -7.38 0.90
C ASP A 117 11.22 -8.84 0.48
N HIS A 118 11.76 -9.79 1.24
CA HIS A 118 11.54 -11.21 1.03
C HIS A 118 10.06 -11.61 1.21
N LEU A 119 9.40 -11.09 2.24
CA LEU A 119 7.97 -11.29 2.45
C LEU A 119 7.15 -10.75 1.26
N ALA A 120 7.47 -9.55 0.77
CA ALA A 120 6.79 -8.95 -0.37
C ALA A 120 6.94 -9.79 -1.65
N ALA A 121 8.17 -10.21 -1.97
CA ALA A 121 8.45 -11.08 -3.10
C ALA A 121 7.69 -12.41 -2.98
N SER A 122 7.71 -13.03 -1.80
CA SER A 122 7.04 -14.30 -1.52
C SER A 122 5.53 -14.21 -1.70
N ILE A 123 4.89 -13.13 -1.24
CA ILE A 123 3.46 -12.87 -1.47
C ILE A 123 3.17 -12.72 -2.95
N VAL A 124 3.94 -11.91 -3.68
CA VAL A 124 3.70 -11.71 -5.11
C VAL A 124 3.80 -13.03 -5.88
N GLN A 125 4.82 -13.83 -5.59
CA GLN A 125 5.05 -15.13 -6.22
C GLN A 125 3.97 -16.15 -5.88
N ALA A 126 3.66 -16.34 -4.60
CA ALA A 126 2.70 -17.36 -4.15
C ALA A 126 1.28 -17.08 -4.65
N PHE A 127 0.89 -15.81 -4.77
CA PHE A 127 -0.47 -15.41 -5.12
C PHE A 127 -0.64 -14.95 -6.58
N ASP A 128 0.37 -15.10 -7.44
CA ASP A 128 0.22 -14.69 -8.85
C ASP A 128 -0.78 -15.55 -9.63
N GLY A 129 -0.91 -16.85 -9.29
CA GLY A 129 -1.90 -17.73 -9.93
C GLY A 129 -3.36 -17.32 -9.70
N PHE A 130 -3.64 -16.54 -8.66
CA PHE A 130 -4.96 -15.98 -8.40
C PHE A 130 -5.30 -14.79 -9.28
N ARG A 131 -4.32 -14.18 -9.95
CA ARG A 131 -4.53 -12.98 -10.75
C ARG A 131 -4.91 -13.35 -12.19
N ALA A 132 -6.01 -12.79 -12.67
CA ALA A 132 -6.31 -12.79 -14.09
C ALA A 132 -5.26 -12.00 -14.88
N PRO A 133 -4.93 -12.40 -16.13
CA PRO A 133 -4.09 -11.60 -17.01
C PRO A 133 -4.57 -10.15 -17.10
N LEU A 134 -3.61 -9.23 -17.21
CA LEU A 134 -3.92 -7.81 -17.41
C LEU A 134 -4.58 -7.64 -18.78
N SER A 135 -5.57 -6.75 -18.86
CA SER A 135 -6.03 -6.25 -20.15
C SER A 135 -5.09 -5.18 -20.70
N GLU A 136 -5.15 -4.91 -22.00
CA GLU A 136 -4.41 -3.80 -22.63
C GLU A 136 -4.68 -2.47 -21.91
N ALA A 137 -5.95 -2.18 -21.61
CA ALA A 137 -6.32 -0.98 -20.86
C ALA A 137 -5.75 -0.93 -19.42
N GLU A 138 -5.48 -2.08 -18.79
CA GLU A 138 -4.81 -2.13 -17.49
C GLU A 138 -3.30 -1.88 -17.61
N ILE A 139 -2.68 -2.32 -18.72
CA ILE A 139 -1.27 -2.07 -19.04
C ILE A 139 -1.07 -0.59 -19.39
N ASP A 140 -1.89 -0.01 -20.27
CA ASP A 140 -1.76 1.38 -20.73
C ASP A 140 -1.86 2.37 -19.56
N ARG A 141 -2.76 2.12 -18.59
CA ARG A 141 -2.88 2.94 -17.38
C ARG A 141 -1.62 2.97 -16.51
N ARG A 142 -0.67 2.06 -16.72
CA ARG A 142 0.62 2.04 -16.02
C ARG A 142 1.70 2.83 -16.74
N ASN A 143 1.40 3.44 -17.90
CA ASN A 143 2.32 4.24 -18.71
C ASN A 143 3.63 3.45 -18.98
N PRO A 144 3.53 2.26 -19.63
CA PRO A 144 4.66 1.36 -19.81
C PRO A 144 5.88 2.01 -20.48
N GLU A 145 5.67 3.02 -21.31
CA GLU A 145 6.71 3.82 -21.97
C GLU A 145 7.58 4.63 -21.01
N ARG A 146 7.13 4.85 -19.76
CA ARG A 146 7.89 5.53 -18.70
C ARG A 146 8.58 4.57 -17.74
N LEU A 147 8.39 3.25 -17.91
CA LEU A 147 8.97 2.24 -17.04
C LEU A 147 10.42 1.92 -17.46
N SER A 148 11.26 1.65 -16.46
CA SER A 148 12.56 1.03 -16.71
C SER A 148 12.39 -0.41 -17.21
N ALA A 149 13.44 -1.00 -17.79
CA ALA A 149 13.37 -2.40 -18.26
C ALA A 149 12.97 -3.40 -17.14
N PRO A 150 13.53 -3.35 -15.91
CA PRO A 150 13.08 -4.20 -14.81
C PRO A 150 11.61 -4.00 -14.44
N GLN A 151 11.14 -2.75 -14.39
CA GLN A 151 9.76 -2.41 -14.07
C GLN A 151 8.78 -2.92 -15.14
N PHE A 152 9.16 -2.84 -16.41
CA PHE A 152 8.37 -3.41 -17.50
C PHE A 152 8.29 -4.94 -17.40
N THR A 153 9.42 -5.62 -17.16
CA THR A 153 9.44 -7.08 -16.91
C THR A 153 8.54 -7.46 -15.74
N ASN A 154 8.57 -6.68 -14.65
CA ASN A 154 7.71 -6.87 -13.50
C ASN A 154 6.22 -6.65 -13.84
N LEU A 155 5.88 -5.62 -14.62
CA LEU A 155 4.51 -5.39 -15.07
C LEU A 155 3.98 -6.57 -15.89
N SER A 156 4.75 -7.07 -16.85
CA SER A 156 4.35 -8.21 -17.69
C SER A 156 4.21 -9.50 -16.89
N ARG A 157 5.15 -9.78 -15.98
CA ARG A 157 5.18 -11.03 -15.23
C ARG A 157 4.22 -11.05 -14.04
N TRP A 158 4.25 -10.01 -13.22
CA TRP A 158 3.58 -9.97 -11.92
C TRP A 158 2.35 -9.06 -11.88
N GLY A 159 2.09 -8.32 -12.97
CA GLY A 159 0.95 -7.40 -13.06
C GLY A 159 1.17 -6.05 -12.39
N HIS A 160 2.38 -5.75 -11.90
CA HIS A 160 2.72 -4.47 -11.28
C HIS A 160 4.23 -4.17 -11.41
N PRO A 161 4.65 -2.92 -11.71
CA PRO A 161 6.06 -2.60 -11.94
C PRO A 161 6.92 -2.56 -10.67
N TYR A 162 6.34 -2.11 -9.54
CA TYR A 162 7.06 -1.89 -8.29
C TYR A 162 6.97 -3.10 -7.35
N VAL A 163 7.50 -4.24 -7.80
CA VAL A 163 7.59 -5.50 -7.03
C VAL A 163 9.01 -6.06 -7.14
N MET A 164 9.31 -7.12 -6.39
CA MET A 164 10.67 -7.70 -6.34
C MET A 164 11.69 -6.62 -5.95
N ASP A 165 12.77 -6.45 -6.71
CA ASP A 165 13.83 -5.46 -6.44
C ASP A 165 13.34 -3.99 -6.51
N GLU A 166 12.19 -3.74 -7.13
CA GLU A 166 11.55 -2.42 -7.22
C GLU A 166 10.58 -2.17 -6.04
N PHE A 167 10.33 -3.16 -5.18
CA PHE A 167 9.46 -3.01 -4.01
C PHE A 167 10.08 -2.06 -2.99
N ARG A 168 9.27 -1.17 -2.44
CA ARG A 168 9.64 -0.31 -1.31
C ARG A 168 8.48 -0.31 -0.32
N PHE A 169 8.71 -0.78 0.90
CA PHE A 169 7.69 -0.74 1.94
C PHE A 169 7.30 0.71 2.25
N HIS A 170 6.01 1.00 2.20
CA HIS A 170 5.47 2.28 2.63
C HIS A 170 4.00 2.20 3.01
N MET A 171 3.55 3.14 3.84
CA MET A 171 2.14 3.36 4.17
C MET A 171 1.77 4.81 3.91
N THR A 172 0.94 5.05 2.88
CA THR A 172 0.66 6.39 2.38
C THR A 172 -0.13 7.24 3.37
N LEU A 173 0.34 8.46 3.63
CA LEU A 173 -0.27 9.43 4.53
C LEU A 173 -0.94 10.59 3.78
N THR A 174 -0.49 10.93 2.58
CA THR A 174 -1.08 12.00 1.76
C THR A 174 -1.33 11.56 0.32
N GLY A 175 -2.20 12.30 -0.38
CA GLY A 175 -2.17 12.37 -1.83
C GLY A 175 -1.03 13.28 -2.31
N PRO A 176 -0.92 13.50 -3.63
CA PRO A 176 0.09 14.36 -4.24
C PRO A 176 0.13 15.76 -3.61
N LEU A 177 1.35 16.21 -3.30
CA LEU A 177 1.66 17.50 -2.71
C LEU A 177 2.49 18.35 -3.69
N LEU A 178 2.28 19.66 -3.65
CA LEU A 178 3.19 20.59 -4.33
C LEU A 178 4.44 20.79 -3.48
N ALA A 179 5.55 21.16 -4.12
CA ALA A 179 6.85 21.36 -3.43
C ALA A 179 6.75 22.30 -2.21
N ARG A 180 5.90 23.33 -2.28
CA ARG A 180 5.66 24.29 -1.20
C ARG A 180 4.89 23.73 0.00
N ASP A 181 4.16 22.63 -0.19
CA ASP A 181 3.28 22.06 0.85
C ASP A 181 4.04 21.05 1.72
N PHE A 182 5.13 20.44 1.21
CA PHE A 182 5.92 19.45 1.95
C PHE A 182 6.35 19.94 3.35
N PRO A 183 7.06 21.08 3.52
CA PRO A 183 7.57 21.49 4.83
C PRO A 183 6.48 21.90 5.83
N ARG A 184 5.25 22.12 5.36
CA ARG A 184 4.11 22.49 6.22
C ARG A 184 3.36 21.27 6.74
N ILE A 185 3.49 20.12 6.08
CA ILE A 185 2.72 18.90 6.35
C ILE A 185 3.52 17.86 7.16
N GLU A 186 4.85 17.83 7.05
CA GLU A 186 5.73 16.95 7.85
C GLU A 186 5.64 17.21 9.35
#